data_AF-A0A2E2MDK8-F1
#
_entry.id   AF-A0A2E2MDK8-F1
#
_cell.length_a   1.000
_cell.length_b   1.000
_cell.length_c   1.000
_cell.angle_alpha   90.00
_cell.angle_beta   90.00
_cell.angle_gamma   90.00
#
_symmetry.space_group_name_H-M   'P 1'
#
loop_
_entity.id
_entity.type
_entity.pdbx_description
1 polymer ?
#
loop_
_entity_poly.entity_id
_entity_poly.type
_entity_poly.pdbx_seq_one_letter_code
_entity_poly.pdbx_strand_id
1 'polypeptide(L)'
;MKVLISAYACETGRGGEGEIGWRMVRRLAERHDVWVITRANLRAVHEAAFRTEAKPDRLHFVYFDLPWIFRFYKRGKRFFLLYYYFWQIGTGMMARRLTKAERFDLCHHLTGGMDWMPAGLALCGGPRFLWGPVGSEDTHPVMLRKLGAASRIKDRLRLAVRGTMRHLDPLVRLSAGRADAVLSHTPETLPHRLAGKVRPFTQTGIENTPELARAKDDVGRKGPLRLLFAGELKDWKGARLALEAALRFLERDDSATMTIAGDGPLAREMEAMIFAHPQGHRVFMTGRVPMDRLGALMGESDVFLYPSFHHGLATVVLQAMLTGLPVVCLEGDATGRAVTGEAGITVALRSDRDPTDDLATAIAMLAGDEPRRQTLARAAQRIARERYTYASLAGAIEEAYFQIRSEKP
;
A
#
# COMPACT_ATOMS: atom_id res chain seq x y z
N MET A 1 -22.11 5.25 -15.41
CA MET A 1 -21.13 5.83 -16.36
C MET A 1 -20.39 4.71 -17.05
N LYS A 2 -19.87 4.93 -18.26
CA LYS A 2 -18.98 4.00 -18.95
C LYS A 2 -17.53 4.43 -18.76
N VAL A 3 -16.73 3.61 -18.07
CA VAL A 3 -15.38 3.94 -17.59
C VAL A 3 -14.36 2.98 -18.17
N LEU A 4 -13.31 3.53 -18.78
CA LEU A 4 -12.16 2.76 -19.26
C LEU A 4 -11.03 2.79 -18.22
N ILE A 5 -10.76 1.65 -17.59
CA ILE A 5 -9.72 1.48 -16.57
C ILE A 5 -8.49 0.82 -17.17
N SER A 6 -7.30 1.34 -16.84
CA SER A 6 -6.02 0.67 -17.08
C SER A 6 -5.51 0.10 -15.77
N ALA A 7 -5.52 -1.24 -15.66
CA ALA A 7 -5.07 -1.97 -14.48
C ALA A 7 -4.05 -3.03 -14.90
N TYR A 8 -2.77 -2.65 -14.94
CA TYR A 8 -1.67 -3.57 -15.23
C TYR A 8 -1.64 -4.77 -14.26
N ALA A 9 -1.87 -4.52 -12.98
CA ALA A 9 -2.02 -5.56 -11.97
C ALA A 9 -3.51 -5.68 -11.62
N CYS A 10 -4.13 -6.81 -11.96
CA CYS A 10 -5.52 -7.11 -11.67
C CYS A 10 -5.62 -8.63 -11.61
N GLU A 11 -5.20 -9.23 -10.49
CA GLU A 11 -5.06 -10.67 -10.32
C GLU A 11 -5.70 -11.07 -9.00
N THR A 12 -6.42 -12.20 -8.97
CA THR A 12 -7.03 -12.72 -7.74
C THR A 12 -6.23 -13.85 -7.12
N GLY A 13 -6.27 -13.97 -5.79
CA GLY A 13 -5.74 -15.12 -5.04
C GLY A 13 -4.27 -15.03 -4.66
N ARG A 14 -3.58 -13.94 -5.03
CA ARG A 14 -2.15 -13.72 -4.70
C ARG A 14 -1.86 -12.54 -3.78
N GLY A 15 -2.89 -11.77 -3.42
CA GLY A 15 -2.73 -10.55 -2.62
C GLY A 15 -1.98 -9.43 -3.37
N GLY A 16 -1.55 -8.42 -2.62
CA GLY A 16 -0.79 -7.28 -3.17
C GLY A 16 -1.58 -6.41 -4.15
N GLU A 17 -0.87 -5.73 -5.05
CA GLU A 17 -1.47 -4.77 -5.98
C GLU A 17 -2.43 -5.41 -6.99
N GLY A 18 -2.17 -6.67 -7.39
CA GLY A 18 -3.08 -7.43 -8.26
C GLY A 18 -4.46 -7.61 -7.63
N GLU A 19 -4.50 -8.03 -6.38
CA GLU A 19 -5.74 -8.26 -5.63
C GLU A 19 -6.50 -6.94 -5.40
N ILE A 20 -5.77 -5.85 -5.13
CA ILE A 20 -6.34 -4.51 -5.02
C ILE A 20 -7.04 -4.12 -6.32
N GLY A 21 -6.36 -4.27 -7.46
CA GLY A 21 -6.92 -3.98 -8.78
C GLY A 21 -8.18 -4.83 -9.06
N TRP A 22 -8.12 -6.13 -8.77
CA TRP A 22 -9.23 -7.07 -8.94
C TRP A 22 -10.47 -6.68 -8.13
N ARG A 23 -10.30 -6.40 -6.83
CA ARG A 23 -11.41 -6.04 -5.95
C ARG A 23 -12.02 -4.69 -6.34
N MET A 24 -11.17 -3.72 -6.66
CA MET A 24 -11.63 -2.38 -7.00
C MET A 24 -12.45 -2.35 -8.29
N VAL A 25 -12.02 -3.00 -9.38
CA VAL A 25 -12.79 -3.01 -10.64
C VAL A 25 -14.13 -3.71 -10.49
N ARG A 26 -14.23 -4.72 -9.61
CA ARG A 26 -15.49 -5.40 -9.31
C ARG A 26 -16.44 -4.49 -8.54
N ARG A 27 -15.97 -3.79 -7.50
CA ARG A 27 -16.77 -2.81 -6.76
C ARG A 27 -17.26 -1.68 -7.65
N LEU A 28 -16.40 -1.16 -8.52
CA LEU A 28 -16.80 -0.13 -9.48
C LEU A 28 -17.84 -0.64 -10.50
N ALA A 29 -17.75 -1.91 -10.91
CA ALA A 29 -18.69 -2.53 -11.86
C ALA A 29 -20.11 -2.74 -11.28
N GLU A 30 -20.29 -2.68 -9.96
CA GLU A 30 -21.62 -2.70 -9.33
C GLU A 30 -22.45 -1.48 -9.77
N ARG A 31 -21.80 -0.33 -10.01
CA ARG A 31 -22.45 0.97 -10.26
C ARG A 31 -22.10 1.60 -11.62
N HIS A 32 -21.11 1.06 -12.32
CA HIS A 32 -20.63 1.59 -13.59
C HIS A 32 -20.45 0.48 -14.63
N ASP A 33 -20.50 0.84 -15.91
CA ASP A 33 -20.05 0.01 -17.02
C ASP A 33 -18.52 0.15 -17.11
N VAL A 34 -17.79 -0.89 -16.70
CA VAL A 34 -16.34 -0.86 -16.48
C VAL A 34 -15.64 -1.73 -17.52
N TRP A 35 -14.78 -1.09 -18.31
CA TRP A 35 -13.88 -1.75 -19.25
C TRP A 35 -12.46 -1.71 -18.72
N VAL A 36 -11.84 -2.86 -18.49
CA VAL A 36 -10.51 -2.97 -17.88
C VAL A 36 -9.49 -3.46 -18.91
N ILE A 37 -8.53 -2.60 -19.23
CA ILE A 37 -7.32 -2.99 -19.95
C ILE A 37 -6.35 -3.61 -18.95
N THR A 38 -6.00 -4.88 -19.17
CA THR A 38 -5.08 -5.62 -18.29
C THR A 38 -4.20 -6.60 -19.05
N ARG A 39 -3.29 -7.26 -18.34
CA ARG A 39 -2.29 -8.18 -18.89
C ARG A 39 -2.94 -9.44 -19.48
N ALA A 40 -2.51 -9.83 -20.67
CA ALA A 40 -3.09 -11.00 -21.36
C ALA A 40 -2.91 -12.33 -20.61
N ASN A 41 -1.83 -12.49 -19.84
CA ASN A 41 -1.60 -13.69 -19.03
C ASN A 41 -2.57 -13.84 -17.84
N LEU A 42 -3.35 -12.81 -17.52
CA LEU A 42 -4.34 -12.86 -16.44
C LEU A 42 -5.69 -13.43 -16.90
N ARG A 43 -5.88 -13.65 -18.21
CA ARG A 43 -7.13 -14.20 -18.76
C ARG A 43 -7.51 -15.53 -18.10
N ALA A 44 -6.58 -16.48 -18.04
CA ALA A 44 -6.83 -17.78 -17.43
C ALA A 44 -7.18 -17.67 -15.94
N VAL A 45 -6.57 -16.71 -15.23
CA VAL A 45 -6.85 -16.46 -13.80
C VAL A 45 -8.27 -15.92 -13.62
N HIS A 46 -8.68 -14.95 -14.45
CA HIS A 46 -10.04 -14.40 -14.41
C HIS A 46 -11.09 -15.42 -14.81
N GLU A 47 -10.85 -16.19 -15.87
CA GLU A 47 -11.77 -17.24 -16.31
C GLU A 47 -11.95 -18.31 -15.23
N ALA A 48 -10.87 -18.70 -14.53
CA ALA A 48 -10.97 -19.61 -13.39
C ALA A 48 -11.80 -19.02 -12.24
N ALA A 49 -11.56 -17.75 -11.89
CA ALA A 49 -12.32 -17.07 -10.85
C ALA A 49 -13.82 -16.95 -11.19
N PHE A 50 -14.17 -16.69 -12.45
CA PHE A 50 -15.56 -16.58 -12.88
C PHE A 50 -16.29 -17.93 -13.04
N ARG A 51 -15.60 -19.06 -12.86
CA ARG A 51 -16.26 -20.37 -12.72
C ARG A 51 -16.78 -20.59 -11.30
N THR A 52 -16.14 -19.99 -10.30
CA THR A 52 -16.50 -20.11 -8.89
C THR A 52 -17.33 -18.94 -8.39
N GLU A 53 -17.23 -17.79 -9.05
CA GLU A 53 -17.90 -16.56 -8.65
C GLU A 53 -18.65 -15.92 -9.82
N ALA A 54 -19.80 -15.30 -9.56
CA ALA A 54 -20.55 -14.60 -10.60
C ALA A 54 -19.75 -13.39 -11.12
N LYS A 55 -19.60 -13.34 -12.45
CA LYS A 55 -19.02 -12.19 -13.14
C LYS A 55 -20.05 -11.05 -13.22
N PRO A 56 -19.74 -9.82 -12.79
CA PRO A 56 -20.63 -8.69 -13.02
C PRO A 56 -20.86 -8.44 -14.52
N ASP A 57 -22.12 -8.28 -14.94
CA ASP A 57 -22.48 -8.08 -16.36
C ASP A 57 -21.80 -6.85 -16.98
N ARG A 58 -21.64 -5.81 -16.15
CA ARG A 58 -21.04 -4.53 -16.49
C ARG A 58 -19.51 -4.52 -16.41
N LEU A 59 -18.86 -5.68 -16.27
CA LEU A 59 -17.41 -5.80 -16.19
C LEU A 59 -16.85 -6.46 -17.46
N HIS A 60 -16.08 -5.69 -18.22
CA HIS A 60 -15.50 -6.10 -19.50
C HIS A 60 -13.98 -6.08 -19.40
N PHE A 61 -13.31 -7.16 -19.81
CA PHE A 61 -11.84 -7.22 -19.83
C PHE A 61 -11.31 -7.14 -21.26
N VAL A 62 -10.34 -6.25 -21.47
CA VAL A 62 -9.56 -6.13 -22.69
C VAL A 62 -8.12 -6.53 -22.38
N TYR A 63 -7.73 -7.69 -22.88
CA TYR A 63 -6.43 -8.30 -22.59
C TYR A 63 -5.37 -7.82 -23.58
N PHE A 64 -4.27 -7.27 -23.06
CA PHE A 64 -3.17 -6.75 -23.86
C PHE A 64 -1.79 -7.13 -23.28
N ASP A 65 -0.89 -7.53 -24.19
CA ASP A 65 0.52 -7.71 -23.92
C ASP A 65 1.33 -7.24 -25.12
N LEU A 66 2.58 -6.81 -24.87
CA LEU A 66 3.50 -6.47 -25.96
C LEU A 66 3.85 -7.71 -26.79
N PRO A 67 4.22 -7.54 -28.08
CA PRO A 67 4.67 -8.62 -28.94
C PRO A 67 5.78 -9.47 -28.30
N TRP A 68 5.89 -10.72 -28.74
CA TRP A 68 6.74 -11.74 -28.12
C TRP A 68 8.22 -11.34 -28.02
N ILE A 69 8.71 -10.49 -28.93
CA ILE A 69 10.08 -9.95 -28.95
C ILE A 69 10.41 -9.20 -27.65
N PHE A 70 9.41 -8.57 -27.02
CA PHE A 70 9.56 -7.88 -25.75
C PHE A 70 9.45 -8.79 -24.51
N ARG A 71 9.17 -10.10 -24.68
CA ARG A 71 9.12 -11.06 -23.56
C ARG A 71 10.52 -11.40 -23.03
N PHE A 72 11.59 -11.18 -23.79
CA PHE A 72 12.96 -11.34 -23.30
C PHE A 72 13.24 -10.42 -22.08
N TYR A 73 12.67 -9.20 -22.10
CA TYR A 73 12.71 -8.25 -20.97
C TYR A 73 11.91 -8.71 -19.73
N LYS A 74 11.20 -9.85 -19.79
CA LYS A 74 10.49 -10.44 -18.64
C LYS A 74 11.34 -11.44 -17.83
N ARG A 75 12.52 -11.84 -18.30
CA ARG A 75 13.41 -12.75 -17.53
C ARG A 75 14.07 -12.00 -16.37
N GLY A 76 13.36 -11.94 -15.25
CA GLY A 76 13.79 -11.35 -13.98
C GLY A 76 13.33 -9.91 -13.73
N LYS A 77 13.62 -9.37 -12.55
CA LYS A 77 13.22 -8.01 -12.13
C LYS A 77 13.93 -6.86 -12.87
N ARG A 78 14.93 -7.16 -13.70
CA ARG A 78 15.88 -6.18 -14.27
C ARG A 78 15.27 -5.24 -15.31
N PHE A 79 14.38 -5.71 -16.17
CA PHE A 79 13.80 -4.90 -17.26
C PHE A 79 12.30 -4.67 -17.13
N PHE A 80 11.72 -4.95 -15.96
CA PHE A 80 10.30 -4.75 -15.68
C PHE A 80 9.84 -3.32 -15.99
N LEU A 81 10.60 -2.31 -15.55
CA LEU A 81 10.25 -0.90 -15.76
C LEU A 81 10.21 -0.53 -17.24
N LEU A 82 11.15 -1.05 -18.03
CA LEU A 82 11.19 -0.82 -19.48
C LEU A 82 10.00 -1.49 -20.18
N TYR A 83 9.69 -2.74 -19.80
CA TYR A 83 8.49 -3.42 -20.29
C TYR A 83 7.23 -2.64 -19.95
N TYR A 84 7.11 -2.19 -18.70
CA TYR A 84 5.97 -1.42 -18.21
C TYR A 84 5.79 -0.13 -19.02
N TYR A 85 6.87 0.60 -19.27
CA TYR A 85 6.85 1.82 -20.07
C TYR A 85 6.30 1.58 -21.49
N PHE A 86 6.81 0.56 -22.19
CA PHE A 86 6.28 0.21 -23.52
C PHE A 86 4.86 -0.31 -23.46
N TRP A 87 4.49 -1.02 -22.40
CA TRP A 87 3.12 -1.48 -22.20
C TRP A 87 2.16 -0.29 -22.07
N GLN A 88 2.56 0.80 -21.40
CA GLN A 88 1.76 2.03 -21.32
C GLN A 88 1.56 2.69 -22.69
N ILE A 89 2.59 2.70 -23.54
CA ILE A 89 2.46 3.17 -24.92
C ILE A 89 1.45 2.29 -25.69
N GLY A 90 1.61 0.96 -25.61
CA GLY A 90 0.74 0.00 -26.31
C GLY A 90 -0.72 0.07 -25.85
N THR A 91 -0.97 0.14 -24.55
CA THR A 91 -2.32 0.28 -24.01
C THR A 91 -2.94 1.63 -24.32
N GLY A 92 -2.14 2.70 -24.41
CA GLY A 92 -2.63 4.00 -24.87
C GLY A 92 -3.09 4.00 -26.32
N MET A 93 -2.35 3.34 -27.22
CA MET A 93 -2.80 3.15 -28.61
C MET A 93 -4.07 2.31 -28.69
N MET A 94 -4.17 1.25 -27.88
CA MET A 94 -5.37 0.43 -27.80
C MET A 94 -6.56 1.20 -27.24
N ALA A 95 -6.36 1.94 -26.15
CA ALA A 95 -7.37 2.81 -25.55
C ALA A 95 -7.90 3.83 -26.54
N ARG A 96 -7.02 4.45 -27.35
CA ARG A 96 -7.43 5.38 -28.42
C ARG A 96 -8.30 4.74 -29.49
N ARG A 97 -8.10 3.45 -29.80
CA ARG A 97 -8.99 2.71 -30.72
C ARG A 97 -10.34 2.43 -30.07
N LEU A 98 -10.33 2.02 -28.81
CA LEU A 98 -11.56 1.78 -28.03
C LEU A 98 -12.39 3.05 -27.88
N THR A 99 -11.79 4.19 -27.55
CA THR A 99 -12.51 5.47 -27.37
C THR A 99 -13.05 6.05 -28.68
N LYS A 100 -12.56 5.59 -29.83
CA LYS A 100 -13.15 5.92 -31.14
C LYS A 100 -14.32 5.02 -31.50
N ALA A 101 -14.28 3.74 -31.11
CA ALA A 101 -15.33 2.77 -31.38
C ALA A 101 -16.51 2.90 -30.41
N GLU A 102 -16.22 3.30 -29.17
CA GLU A 102 -17.17 3.34 -28.06
C GLU A 102 -17.02 4.66 -27.29
N ARG A 103 -18.15 5.22 -26.87
CA ARG A 103 -18.15 6.46 -26.07
C ARG A 103 -17.89 6.14 -24.60
N PHE A 104 -16.74 6.57 -24.09
CA PHE A 104 -16.42 6.52 -22.66
C PHE A 104 -16.63 7.89 -22.01
N ASP A 105 -17.20 7.89 -20.81
CA ASP A 105 -17.35 9.11 -20.00
C ASP A 105 -16.00 9.52 -19.37
N LEU A 106 -15.22 8.52 -18.94
CA LEU A 106 -13.98 8.73 -18.18
C LEU A 106 -12.97 7.59 -18.42
N CYS A 107 -11.69 7.94 -18.30
CA CYS A 107 -10.55 7.02 -18.28
C CYS A 107 -9.85 7.08 -16.90
N HIS A 108 -9.46 5.93 -16.34
CA HIS A 108 -8.82 5.85 -15.02
C HIS A 108 -7.61 4.92 -15.03
N HIS A 109 -6.43 5.44 -14.65
CA HIS A 109 -5.23 4.61 -14.45
C HIS A 109 -5.15 4.11 -13.00
N LEU A 110 -5.55 2.86 -12.77
CA LEU A 110 -5.83 2.33 -11.43
C LEU A 110 -4.63 1.66 -10.75
N THR A 111 -3.77 0.93 -11.48
CA THR A 111 -2.64 0.17 -10.89
C THR A 111 -1.35 0.37 -11.66
N GLY A 112 -0.21 0.12 -11.01
CA GLY A 112 1.11 0.50 -11.48
C GLY A 112 1.40 1.98 -11.20
N GLY A 113 0.99 2.40 -10.01
CA GLY A 113 0.88 3.78 -9.53
C GLY A 113 2.19 4.54 -9.32
N MET A 114 3.08 4.56 -10.31
CA MET A 114 4.31 5.34 -10.29
C MET A 114 4.08 6.71 -10.93
N ASP A 115 4.36 7.78 -10.20
CA ASP A 115 4.19 9.16 -10.66
C ASP A 115 5.30 9.63 -11.63
N TRP A 116 6.37 8.85 -11.75
CA TRP A 116 7.50 9.06 -12.67
C TRP A 116 7.45 8.13 -13.90
N MET A 117 6.31 7.47 -14.13
CA MET A 117 6.04 6.62 -15.29
C MET A 117 4.77 7.09 -16.00
N PRO A 118 4.66 6.92 -17.33
CA PRO A 118 3.51 7.42 -18.06
C PRO A 118 2.26 6.57 -17.78
N ALA A 119 1.10 7.20 -17.86
CA ALA A 119 -0.18 6.52 -17.94
C ALA A 119 -0.63 6.47 -19.40
N GLY A 120 -0.72 5.27 -19.96
CA GLY A 120 -1.08 5.02 -21.36
C GLY A 120 -2.41 5.65 -21.75
N LEU A 121 -3.37 5.70 -20.81
CA LEU A 121 -4.68 6.34 -21.03
C LEU A 121 -4.57 7.84 -21.34
N ALA A 122 -3.45 8.50 -21.04
CA ALA A 122 -3.22 9.87 -21.48
C ALA A 122 -3.15 10.00 -23.02
N LEU A 123 -2.98 8.89 -23.76
CA LEU A 123 -2.97 8.88 -25.22
C LEU A 123 -4.35 8.73 -25.86
N CYS A 124 -5.41 8.44 -25.08
CA CYS A 124 -6.70 8.04 -25.64
C CYS A 124 -7.44 9.19 -26.36
N GLY A 125 -7.22 10.45 -25.94
CA GLY A 125 -7.93 11.63 -26.46
C GLY A 125 -9.45 11.58 -26.20
N GLY A 126 -10.10 12.70 -25.84
CA GLY A 126 -11.56 12.74 -25.66
C GLY A 126 -12.03 12.66 -24.20
N PRO A 127 -12.19 11.47 -23.58
CA PRO A 127 -12.74 11.36 -22.23
C PRO A 127 -11.90 12.09 -21.18
N ARG A 128 -12.55 12.45 -20.07
CA ARG A 128 -11.89 12.91 -18.84
C ARG A 128 -10.95 11.84 -18.32
N PHE A 129 -9.87 12.23 -17.64
CA PHE A 129 -8.80 11.35 -17.21
C PHE A 129 -8.48 11.51 -15.72
N LEU A 130 -8.71 10.44 -14.96
CA LEU A 130 -8.23 10.28 -13.59
C LEU A 130 -6.90 9.52 -13.59
N TRP A 131 -5.86 10.16 -13.09
CA TRP A 131 -4.54 9.55 -12.99
C TRP A 131 -4.27 9.04 -11.57
N GLY A 132 -3.91 7.76 -11.45
CA GLY A 132 -3.53 7.16 -10.19
C GLY A 132 -4.68 6.41 -9.50
N PRO A 133 -4.38 5.76 -8.37
CA PRO A 133 -3.45 6.30 -7.38
C PRO A 133 -1.98 6.21 -7.78
N VAL A 134 -1.26 7.34 -7.75
CA VAL A 134 0.18 7.43 -8.05
C VAL A 134 0.99 7.93 -6.86
N GLY A 135 2.30 7.72 -6.90
CA GLY A 135 3.20 8.24 -5.89
C GLY A 135 4.53 7.50 -5.91
N SER A 136 5.48 8.05 -5.17
CA SER A 136 6.73 7.35 -4.90
C SER A 136 7.36 7.95 -3.65
N GLU A 137 7.88 7.08 -2.81
CA GLU A 137 8.56 7.49 -1.59
C GLU A 137 10.07 7.61 -1.81
N ASP A 138 10.61 8.68 -1.23
CA ASP A 138 12.04 8.89 -1.13
C ASP A 138 12.59 8.17 0.10
N THR A 139 13.87 7.79 0.03
CA THR A 139 14.54 7.16 1.18
C THR A 139 14.80 8.22 2.24
N HIS A 140 14.14 8.08 3.39
CA HIS A 140 14.31 9.02 4.50
C HIS A 140 15.77 9.12 4.97
N PRO A 141 16.29 10.32 5.34
CA PRO A 141 17.67 10.50 5.80
C PRO A 141 18.12 9.56 6.93
N VAL A 142 17.23 9.25 7.88
CA VAL A 142 17.50 8.28 8.96
C VAL A 142 17.79 6.89 8.39
N MET A 143 17.03 6.44 7.40
CA MET A 143 17.29 5.17 6.72
C MET A 143 18.58 5.25 5.89
N LEU A 144 18.85 6.36 5.20
CA LEU A 144 20.08 6.57 4.43
C LEU A 144 21.34 6.39 5.29
N ARG A 145 21.34 6.88 6.53
CA ARG A 145 22.48 6.72 7.46
C ARG A 145 22.73 5.27 7.86
N LYS A 146 21.66 4.46 7.91
CA LYS A 146 21.68 3.04 8.23
C LYS A 146 22.08 2.15 7.04
N LEU A 147 22.13 2.69 5.81
CA LEU A 147 22.49 1.93 4.60
C LEU A 147 24.01 1.87 4.33
N GLY A 148 24.49 0.69 3.94
CA GLY A 148 25.85 0.51 3.42
C GLY A 148 26.14 1.36 2.16
N ALA A 149 27.42 1.62 1.88
CA ALA A 149 27.87 2.51 0.80
C ALA A 149 27.30 2.15 -0.58
N ALA A 150 27.32 0.86 -0.95
CA ALA A 150 26.77 0.39 -2.21
C ALA A 150 25.25 0.62 -2.32
N SER A 151 24.50 0.46 -1.22
CA SER A 151 23.07 0.71 -1.17
C SER A 151 22.74 2.20 -1.30
N ARG A 152 23.55 3.08 -0.69
CA ARG A 152 23.41 4.54 -0.86
C ARG A 152 23.63 5.00 -2.30
N ILE A 153 24.60 4.41 -3.00
CA ILE A 153 24.84 4.73 -4.43
C ILE A 153 23.64 4.28 -5.28
N LYS A 154 23.15 3.06 -5.08
CA LYS A 154 21.95 2.54 -5.78
C LYS A 154 20.73 3.41 -5.54
N ASP A 155 20.54 3.87 -4.30
CA ASP A 155 19.44 4.77 -3.94
C ASP A 155 19.54 6.11 -4.66
N ARG A 156 20.71 6.76 -4.64
CA ARG A 156 20.95 8.01 -5.39
C ARG A 156 20.69 7.87 -6.88
N LEU A 157 21.16 6.78 -7.49
CA LEU A 157 20.88 6.50 -8.90
C LEU A 157 19.38 6.33 -9.15
N ARG A 158 18.68 5.60 -8.30
CA ARG A 158 17.22 5.43 -8.38
C ARG A 158 16.50 6.77 -8.30
N LEU A 159 16.86 7.63 -7.35
CA LEU A 159 16.28 8.96 -7.19
C LEU A 159 16.56 9.86 -8.40
N ALA A 160 17.79 9.83 -8.92
CA ALA A 160 18.15 10.56 -10.14
C ALA A 160 17.28 10.12 -11.33
N VAL A 161 17.17 8.81 -11.59
CA VAL A 161 16.33 8.27 -12.67
C VAL A 161 14.86 8.66 -12.49
N ARG A 162 14.32 8.53 -11.27
CA ARG A 162 12.93 8.93 -10.96
C ARG A 162 12.70 10.41 -11.24
N GLY A 163 13.57 11.28 -10.74
CA GLY A 163 13.49 12.72 -10.94
C GLY A 163 13.58 13.08 -12.42
N THR A 164 14.56 12.53 -13.14
CA THR A 164 14.72 12.74 -14.58
C THR A 164 13.45 12.34 -15.35
N MET A 165 12.91 11.14 -15.10
CA MET A 165 11.69 10.68 -15.76
C MET A 165 10.48 11.56 -15.40
N ARG A 166 10.29 11.89 -14.11
CA ARG A 166 9.18 12.73 -13.63
C ARG A 166 9.14 14.11 -14.30
N HIS A 167 10.30 14.71 -14.56
CA HIS A 167 10.41 16.09 -15.03
C HIS A 167 10.64 16.21 -16.54
N LEU A 168 11.39 15.29 -17.15
CA LEU A 168 11.84 15.41 -18.54
C LEU A 168 11.12 14.47 -19.50
N ASP A 169 10.55 13.35 -19.03
CA ASP A 169 9.89 12.40 -19.93
C ASP A 169 8.61 13.00 -20.55
N PRO A 170 8.49 13.04 -21.89
CA PRO A 170 7.37 13.68 -22.55
C PRO A 170 6.04 12.96 -22.30
N LEU A 171 6.03 11.64 -22.12
CA LEU A 171 4.80 10.87 -21.87
C LEU A 171 4.34 11.02 -20.41
N VAL A 172 5.26 11.16 -19.46
CA VAL A 172 4.92 11.52 -18.08
C VAL A 172 4.36 12.94 -18.02
N ARG A 173 4.99 13.90 -18.73
CA ARG A 173 4.47 15.28 -18.82
C ARG A 173 3.10 15.32 -19.49
N LEU A 174 2.86 14.50 -20.50
CA LEU A 174 1.53 14.34 -21.12
C LEU A 174 0.51 13.78 -20.13
N SER A 175 0.88 12.76 -19.34
CA SER A 175 0.02 12.17 -18.31
C SER A 175 -0.39 13.22 -17.28
N ALA A 176 0.58 13.97 -16.76
CA ALA A 176 0.37 15.06 -15.81
C ALA A 176 -0.47 16.20 -16.40
N GLY A 177 -0.22 16.58 -17.66
CA GLY A 177 -0.94 17.68 -18.33
C GLY A 177 -2.40 17.33 -18.64
N ARG A 178 -2.66 16.09 -19.07
CA ARG A 178 -4.00 15.61 -19.44
C ARG A 178 -4.85 15.19 -18.26
N ALA A 179 -4.26 14.83 -17.12
CA ALA A 179 -5.01 14.45 -15.94
C ALA A 179 -5.94 15.60 -15.52
N ASP A 180 -7.23 15.31 -15.35
CA ASP A 180 -8.19 16.26 -14.77
C ASP A 180 -8.06 16.24 -13.25
N ALA A 181 -7.88 15.05 -12.65
CA ALA A 181 -7.47 14.90 -11.26
C ALA A 181 -6.43 13.78 -11.10
N VAL A 182 -5.69 13.84 -9.99
CA VAL A 182 -4.63 12.90 -9.63
C VAL A 182 -4.92 12.33 -8.24
N LEU A 183 -5.15 11.03 -8.15
CA LEU A 183 -5.18 10.34 -6.86
C LEU A 183 -3.74 10.05 -6.43
N SER A 184 -3.36 10.33 -5.19
CA SER A 184 -1.99 10.14 -4.72
C SER A 184 -1.86 9.57 -3.32
N HIS A 185 -1.01 8.56 -3.15
CA HIS A 185 -0.63 8.03 -1.84
C HIS A 185 0.54 8.80 -1.21
N THR A 186 1.18 9.69 -1.96
CA THR A 186 2.26 10.59 -1.49
C THR A 186 2.04 11.99 -2.08
N PRO A 187 0.93 12.67 -1.75
CA PRO A 187 0.59 13.95 -2.37
C PRO A 187 1.67 15.01 -2.15
N GLU A 188 2.40 14.93 -1.05
CA GLU A 188 3.47 15.86 -0.67
C GLU A 188 4.71 15.77 -1.58
N THR A 189 4.93 14.63 -2.24
CA THR A 189 6.10 14.41 -3.11
C THR A 189 5.82 14.74 -4.58
N LEU A 190 4.57 15.06 -4.92
CA LEU A 190 4.20 15.34 -6.31
C LEU A 190 4.64 16.75 -6.73
N PRO A 191 4.99 16.95 -8.02
CA PRO A 191 5.37 18.27 -8.51
C PRO A 191 4.31 19.35 -8.23
N HIS A 192 4.73 20.53 -7.76
CA HIS A 192 3.81 21.65 -7.45
C HIS A 192 2.83 22.01 -8.56
N ARG A 193 3.22 21.83 -9.84
CA ARG A 193 2.32 22.03 -11.01
C ARG A 193 1.05 21.16 -10.98
N LEU A 194 1.02 20.09 -10.18
CA LEU A 194 -0.12 19.21 -10.00
C LEU A 194 -0.95 19.53 -8.76
N ALA A 195 -0.49 20.42 -7.87
CA ALA A 195 -1.09 20.62 -6.54
C ALA A 195 -2.60 20.88 -6.59
N GLY A 196 -3.10 21.65 -7.55
CA GLY A 196 -4.54 21.92 -7.72
C GLY A 196 -5.38 20.73 -8.20
N LYS A 197 -4.76 19.64 -8.63
CA LYS A 197 -5.42 18.42 -9.14
C LYS A 197 -5.26 17.21 -8.21
N VAL A 198 -4.37 17.31 -7.22
CA VAL A 198 -3.95 16.18 -6.38
C VAL A 198 -4.95 15.97 -5.24
N ARG A 199 -5.37 14.72 -5.08
CA ARG A 199 -6.28 14.25 -4.05
C ARG A 199 -5.59 13.12 -3.27
N PRO A 200 -5.36 13.26 -1.96
CA PRO A 200 -4.82 12.18 -1.14
C PRO A 200 -5.71 10.94 -1.24
N PHE A 201 -5.12 9.80 -1.56
CA PHE A 201 -5.84 8.53 -1.70
C PHE A 201 -4.92 7.34 -1.47
N THR A 202 -5.39 6.33 -0.74
CA THR A 202 -4.72 5.04 -0.63
C THR A 202 -5.54 3.96 -1.31
N GLN A 203 -4.87 3.12 -2.10
CA GLN A 203 -5.50 2.00 -2.80
C GLN A 203 -5.62 0.74 -1.93
N THR A 204 -4.87 0.66 -0.84
CA THR A 204 -4.89 -0.51 0.04
C THR A 204 -6.19 -0.51 0.84
N GLY A 205 -7.01 -1.53 0.59
CA GLY A 205 -8.21 -1.82 1.36
C GLY A 205 -8.16 -3.16 2.07
N ILE A 206 -9.12 -3.38 2.96
CA ILE A 206 -9.36 -4.63 3.67
C ILE A 206 -10.82 -5.04 3.52
N GLU A 207 -11.08 -6.34 3.40
CA GLU A 207 -12.43 -6.88 3.56
C GLU A 207 -12.57 -7.48 4.95
N ASN A 208 -13.76 -7.34 5.55
CA ASN A 208 -14.07 -7.97 6.82
C ASN A 208 -14.37 -9.46 6.62
N THR A 209 -13.31 -10.25 6.43
CA THR A 209 -13.39 -11.71 6.30
C THR A 209 -12.68 -12.37 7.48
N PRO A 210 -13.25 -13.44 8.07
CA PRO A 210 -12.64 -14.13 9.20
C PRO A 210 -11.21 -14.62 8.93
N GLU A 211 -10.89 -14.91 7.67
CA GLU A 211 -9.58 -15.38 7.21
C GLU A 211 -8.50 -14.30 7.23
N LEU A 212 -8.86 -13.04 6.98
CA LEU A 212 -7.89 -11.92 6.91
C LEU A 212 -7.64 -11.28 8.27
N ALA A 213 -8.70 -11.08 9.06
CA ALA A 213 -8.62 -10.58 10.44
C ALA A 213 -9.99 -10.72 11.11
N ARG A 214 -10.01 -11.13 12.37
CA ARG A 214 -11.22 -11.17 13.19
C ARG A 214 -11.12 -10.12 14.28
N ALA A 215 -12.08 -9.20 14.30
CA ALA A 215 -12.19 -8.23 15.38
C ALA A 215 -12.36 -8.92 16.73
N LYS A 216 -11.62 -8.44 17.73
CA LYS A 216 -11.82 -8.83 19.12
C LYS A 216 -13.08 -8.19 19.68
N ASP A 217 -13.89 -8.99 20.36
CA ASP A 217 -15.04 -8.49 21.12
C ASP A 217 -14.57 -7.80 22.41
N ASP A 218 -13.55 -8.38 23.06
CA ASP A 218 -12.86 -7.83 24.22
C ASP A 218 -11.45 -7.38 23.82
N VAL A 219 -11.24 -6.06 23.83
CA VAL A 219 -9.94 -5.40 23.55
C VAL A 219 -9.08 -5.23 24.80
N GLY A 220 -9.56 -5.70 25.96
CA GLY A 220 -8.82 -5.72 27.21
C GLY A 220 -7.66 -6.70 27.18
N ARG A 221 -6.58 -6.35 27.88
CA ARG A 221 -5.42 -7.23 28.04
C ARG A 221 -5.70 -8.28 29.13
N LYS A 222 -5.34 -9.54 28.86
CA LYS A 222 -5.54 -10.69 29.76
C LYS A 222 -4.31 -11.09 30.60
N GLY A 223 -3.21 -10.35 30.48
CA GLY A 223 -1.93 -10.70 31.11
C GLY A 223 -0.85 -9.65 30.84
N PRO A 224 0.42 -10.03 30.70
CA PRO A 224 1.47 -9.10 30.27
C PRO A 224 1.23 -8.52 28.88
N LEU A 225 1.84 -7.36 28.57
CA LEU A 225 1.69 -6.72 27.27
C LEU A 225 2.33 -7.55 26.16
N ARG A 226 1.59 -7.81 25.07
CA ARG A 226 2.08 -8.55 23.90
C ARG A 226 2.21 -7.62 22.69
N LEU A 227 3.43 -7.38 22.25
CA LEU A 227 3.75 -6.62 21.05
C LEU A 227 3.78 -7.53 19.82
N LEU A 228 3.33 -7.04 18.68
CA LEU A 228 3.42 -7.75 17.40
C LEU A 228 4.00 -6.85 16.31
N PHE A 229 5.02 -7.35 15.62
CA PHE A 229 5.37 -6.90 14.28
C PHE A 229 5.01 -8.01 13.29
N ALA A 230 4.41 -7.67 12.15
CA ALA A 230 4.21 -8.62 11.08
C ALA A 230 4.50 -8.02 9.70
N GLY A 231 5.24 -8.76 8.87
CA GLY A 231 5.61 -8.33 7.53
C GLY A 231 6.98 -8.86 7.07
N GLU A 232 7.34 -8.58 5.83
CA GLU A 232 8.67 -8.93 5.32
C GLU A 232 9.77 -8.17 6.08
N LEU A 233 10.82 -8.88 6.53
CA LEU A 233 11.88 -8.32 7.37
C LEU A 233 12.86 -7.49 6.53
N LYS A 234 12.50 -6.23 6.30
CA LYS A 234 13.23 -5.23 5.50
C LYS A 234 13.38 -3.92 6.26
N ASP A 235 14.45 -3.17 5.99
CA ASP A 235 14.70 -1.89 6.66
C ASP A 235 13.56 -0.89 6.47
N TRP A 236 13.09 -0.71 5.22
CA TRP A 236 12.02 0.24 4.92
C TRP A 236 10.66 -0.21 5.48
N LYS A 237 10.48 -1.49 5.79
CA LYS A 237 9.30 -1.99 6.53
C LYS A 237 9.36 -1.65 8.02
N GLY A 238 10.49 -1.12 8.50
CA GLY A 238 10.69 -0.82 9.91
C GLY A 238 10.96 -2.04 10.78
N ALA A 239 11.28 -3.21 10.21
CA ALA A 239 11.39 -4.46 10.97
C ALA A 239 12.47 -4.39 12.06
N ARG A 240 13.67 -3.93 11.70
CA ARG A 240 14.75 -3.72 12.67
C ARG A 240 14.42 -2.60 13.65
N LEU A 241 13.82 -1.51 13.19
CA LEU A 241 13.43 -0.40 14.06
C LEU A 241 12.36 -0.81 15.09
N ALA A 242 11.42 -1.69 14.70
CA ALA A 242 10.44 -2.28 15.59
C ALA A 242 11.12 -3.13 16.68
N LEU A 243 12.09 -3.97 16.29
CA LEU A 243 12.86 -4.75 17.25
C LEU A 243 13.67 -3.86 18.21
N GLU A 244 14.38 -2.87 17.68
CA GLU A 244 15.16 -1.90 18.47
C GLU A 244 14.26 -1.19 19.51
N ALA A 245 13.09 -0.68 19.09
CA ALA A 245 12.16 0.01 19.98
C ALA A 245 11.54 -0.92 21.02
N ALA A 246 11.20 -2.15 20.64
CA ALA A 246 10.67 -3.15 21.56
C ALA A 246 11.70 -3.56 22.62
N LEU A 247 12.95 -3.82 22.23
CA LEU A 247 14.01 -4.15 23.18
C LEU A 247 14.25 -3.02 24.20
N ARG A 248 14.24 -1.75 23.75
CA ARG A 248 14.29 -0.58 24.64
C ARG A 248 13.12 -0.49 25.61
N PHE A 249 11.93 -0.87 25.18
CA PHE A 249 10.76 -0.93 26.06
C PHE A 249 10.86 -2.09 27.06
N LEU A 250 11.32 -3.27 26.64
CA LEU A 250 11.46 -4.46 27.49
C LEU A 250 12.51 -4.29 28.60
N GLU A 251 13.44 -3.34 28.47
CA GLU A 251 14.34 -2.93 29.57
C GLU A 251 13.58 -2.26 30.74
N ARG A 252 12.37 -1.74 30.49
CA ARG A 252 11.55 -0.99 31.47
C ARG A 252 10.33 -1.77 31.97
N ASP A 253 9.87 -2.76 31.22
CA ASP A 253 8.78 -3.67 31.58
C ASP A 253 9.30 -5.10 31.49
N ASP A 254 9.41 -5.79 32.62
CA ASP A 254 9.96 -7.16 32.74
C ASP A 254 8.93 -8.28 32.49
N SER A 255 7.66 -7.92 32.27
CA SER A 255 6.55 -8.85 32.01
C SER A 255 6.17 -8.98 30.53
N ALA A 256 6.22 -7.89 29.76
CA ALA A 256 5.87 -7.83 28.34
C ALA A 256 6.63 -8.81 27.41
N THR A 257 6.12 -9.04 26.20
CA THR A 257 6.78 -9.88 25.18
C THR A 257 6.60 -9.28 23.79
N MET A 258 7.46 -9.66 22.85
CA MET A 258 7.32 -9.30 21.44
C MET A 258 7.28 -10.55 20.56
N THR A 259 6.33 -10.60 19.63
CA THR A 259 6.32 -11.56 18.53
C THR A 259 6.63 -10.87 17.21
N ILE A 260 7.48 -11.49 16.41
CA ILE A 260 7.85 -11.04 15.06
C ILE A 260 7.39 -12.13 14.07
N ALA A 261 6.40 -11.80 13.25
CA ALA A 261 5.83 -12.68 12.24
C ALA A 261 6.26 -12.25 10.83
N GLY A 262 7.23 -12.96 10.27
CA GLY A 262 7.82 -12.57 9.01
C GLY A 262 9.14 -13.27 8.72
N ASP A 263 9.56 -13.13 7.48
CA ASP A 263 10.88 -13.54 7.01
C ASP A 263 11.39 -12.47 6.05
N GLY A 264 12.69 -12.44 5.79
CA GLY A 264 13.29 -11.48 4.89
C GLY A 264 14.80 -11.35 5.07
N PRO A 265 15.43 -10.46 4.30
CA PRO A 265 16.88 -10.26 4.33
C PRO A 265 17.46 -9.96 5.72
N LEU A 266 16.66 -9.37 6.63
CA LEU A 266 17.09 -9.01 7.98
C LEU A 266 16.94 -10.15 9.01
N ALA A 267 16.37 -11.30 8.66
CA ALA A 267 16.06 -12.36 9.62
C ALA A 267 17.26 -12.76 10.50
N ARG A 268 18.39 -13.12 9.86
CA ARG A 268 19.62 -13.54 10.56
C ARG A 268 20.24 -12.44 11.42
N GLU A 269 20.20 -11.20 10.93
CA GLU A 269 20.71 -10.05 11.69
C GLU A 269 19.86 -9.81 12.94
N MET A 270 18.54 -9.87 12.80
CA MET A 270 17.60 -9.72 13.91
C MET A 270 17.71 -10.85 14.93
N GLU A 271 17.90 -12.10 14.50
CA GLU A 271 18.19 -13.24 15.39
C GLU A 271 19.46 -13.01 16.22
N ALA A 272 20.53 -12.50 15.60
CA ALA A 272 21.76 -12.17 16.30
C ALA A 272 21.58 -11.01 17.30
N MET A 273 20.80 -9.98 16.94
CA MET A 273 20.45 -8.88 17.84
C MET A 273 19.66 -9.38 19.05
N ILE A 274 18.70 -10.28 18.84
CA ILE A 274 17.91 -10.89 19.91
C ILE A 274 18.83 -11.70 20.82
N PHE A 275 19.66 -12.60 20.27
CA PHE A 275 20.55 -13.43 21.07
C PHE A 275 21.54 -12.62 21.93
N ALA A 276 22.05 -11.51 21.39
CA ALA A 276 23.01 -10.66 22.09
C ALA A 276 22.40 -9.73 23.15
N HIS A 277 21.08 -9.52 23.14
CA HIS A 277 20.43 -8.56 24.03
C HIS A 277 19.97 -9.22 25.35
N PRO A 278 20.17 -8.60 26.53
CA PRO A 278 19.73 -9.17 27.82
C PRO A 278 18.22 -9.52 27.86
N GLN A 279 17.40 -8.70 27.20
CA GLN A 279 15.94 -8.90 27.08
C GLN A 279 15.52 -9.78 25.89
N GLY A 280 16.47 -10.34 25.14
CA GLY A 280 16.22 -11.12 23.93
C GLY A 280 15.35 -12.35 24.12
N HIS A 281 15.43 -12.98 25.30
CA HIS A 281 14.64 -14.17 25.66
C HIS A 281 13.11 -13.93 25.66
N ARG A 282 12.66 -12.68 25.51
CA ARG A 282 11.24 -12.25 25.47
C ARG A 282 10.78 -11.84 24.07
N VAL A 283 11.62 -12.03 23.06
CA VAL A 283 11.33 -11.77 21.65
C VAL A 283 11.28 -13.09 20.89
N PHE A 284 10.16 -13.35 20.23
CA PHE A 284 9.88 -14.59 19.52
C PHE A 284 9.74 -14.35 18.01
N MET A 285 10.63 -14.92 17.21
CA MET A 285 10.53 -14.90 15.75
C MET A 285 9.83 -16.18 15.27
N THR A 286 8.73 -16.01 14.54
CA THR A 286 7.91 -17.16 14.06
C THR A 286 8.23 -17.58 12.63
N GLY A 287 9.05 -16.79 11.92
CA GLY A 287 9.22 -16.94 10.48
C GLY A 287 7.97 -16.54 9.70
N ARG A 288 7.85 -17.01 8.45
CA ARG A 288 6.65 -16.78 7.64
C ARG A 288 5.51 -17.68 8.13
N VAL A 289 4.39 -17.06 8.51
CA VAL A 289 3.18 -17.77 8.94
C VAL A 289 2.06 -17.69 7.89
N PRO A 290 1.18 -18.70 7.82
CA PRO A 290 -0.08 -18.63 7.09
C PRO A 290 -1.01 -17.50 7.58
N MET A 291 -1.97 -17.09 6.75
CA MET A 291 -2.82 -15.92 7.01
C MET A 291 -3.75 -16.10 8.24
N ASP A 292 -4.32 -17.29 8.40
CA ASP A 292 -5.12 -17.67 9.56
C ASP A 292 -4.30 -17.61 10.86
N ARG A 293 -3.05 -18.10 10.83
CA ARG A 293 -2.15 -17.99 11.98
C ARG A 293 -1.75 -16.55 12.28
N LEU A 294 -1.56 -15.72 11.25
CA LEU A 294 -1.35 -14.28 11.44
C LEU A 294 -2.55 -13.62 12.13
N GLY A 295 -3.77 -13.97 11.72
CA GLY A 295 -4.99 -13.52 12.38
C GLY A 295 -5.06 -13.95 13.85
N ALA A 296 -4.67 -15.19 14.16
CA ALA A 296 -4.58 -15.67 15.54
C ALA A 296 -3.54 -14.88 16.36
N LEU A 297 -2.34 -14.65 15.82
CA LEU A 297 -1.32 -13.82 16.48
C LEU A 297 -1.81 -12.40 16.76
N MET A 298 -2.53 -11.78 15.81
CA MET A 298 -3.17 -10.48 16.04
C MET A 298 -4.22 -10.55 17.15
N GLY A 299 -5.05 -11.60 17.15
CA GLY A 299 -6.03 -11.92 18.20
C GLY A 299 -5.41 -12.05 19.59
N GLU A 300 -4.18 -12.56 19.65
CA GLU A 300 -3.38 -12.73 20.86
C GLU A 300 -2.54 -11.49 21.21
N SER A 301 -2.43 -10.45 20.40
CA SER A 301 -1.52 -9.32 20.70
C SER A 301 -2.25 -8.11 21.28
N ASP A 302 -1.55 -7.16 21.90
CA ASP A 302 -2.17 -5.96 22.50
C ASP A 302 -1.80 -4.66 21.78
N VAL A 303 -0.64 -4.62 21.12
CA VAL A 303 -0.15 -3.48 20.33
C VAL A 303 0.51 -3.98 19.05
N PHE A 304 0.20 -3.34 17.93
CA PHE A 304 0.88 -3.61 16.66
C PHE A 304 1.95 -2.55 16.39
N LEU A 305 3.21 -2.97 16.30
CA LEU A 305 4.34 -2.08 16.05
C LEU A 305 4.73 -2.19 14.57
N TYR A 306 4.58 -1.10 13.83
CA TYR A 306 4.88 -1.07 12.39
C TYR A 306 5.47 0.29 11.98
N PRO A 307 6.73 0.60 12.37
CA PRO A 307 7.37 1.87 12.10
C PRO A 307 8.02 1.89 10.71
N SER A 308 7.24 1.64 9.65
CA SER A 308 7.75 1.63 8.29
C SER A 308 8.20 3.02 7.83
N PHE A 309 9.28 3.06 7.06
CA PHE A 309 9.74 4.27 6.38
C PHE A 309 9.03 4.38 5.03
N HIS A 310 8.02 5.25 4.96
CA HIS A 310 7.30 5.68 3.75
C HIS A 310 7.19 4.58 2.66
N HIS A 311 6.15 3.74 2.73
CA HIS A 311 5.86 2.70 1.71
C HIS A 311 4.35 2.56 1.43
N GLY A 312 3.61 3.67 1.50
CA GLY A 312 2.15 3.62 1.48
C GLY A 312 1.57 2.81 2.65
N LEU A 313 0.29 2.45 2.54
CA LEU A 313 -0.44 1.72 3.56
C LEU A 313 -0.31 0.22 3.34
N ALA A 314 0.19 -0.51 4.34
CA ALA A 314 0.31 -1.96 4.26
C ALA A 314 -0.98 -2.65 4.71
N THR A 315 -1.39 -3.70 3.99
CA THR A 315 -2.59 -4.50 4.34
C THR A 315 -2.52 -5.03 5.77
N VAL A 316 -1.33 -5.41 6.25
CA VAL A 316 -1.13 -5.91 7.61
C VAL A 316 -1.46 -4.89 8.71
N VAL A 317 -1.28 -3.59 8.43
CA VAL A 317 -1.70 -2.51 9.33
C VAL A 317 -3.23 -2.47 9.42
N LEU A 318 -3.92 -2.58 8.28
CA LEU A 318 -5.38 -2.64 8.27
C LEU A 318 -5.92 -3.90 8.94
N GLN A 319 -5.24 -5.04 8.83
CA GLN A 319 -5.59 -6.27 9.54
C GLN A 319 -5.44 -6.09 11.06
N ALA A 320 -4.37 -5.43 11.50
CA ALA A 320 -4.18 -5.10 12.91
C ALA A 320 -5.28 -4.16 13.43
N MET A 321 -5.57 -3.09 12.68
CA MET A 321 -6.63 -2.14 13.01
C MET A 321 -8.00 -2.84 13.07
N LEU A 322 -8.34 -3.67 12.07
CA LEU A 322 -9.60 -4.41 12.02
C LEU A 322 -9.72 -5.41 13.18
N THR A 323 -8.61 -6.00 13.63
CA THR A 323 -8.56 -6.87 14.82
C THR A 323 -8.82 -6.07 16.11
N GLY A 324 -8.45 -4.79 16.14
CA GLY A 324 -8.51 -3.93 17.34
C GLY A 324 -7.16 -3.83 18.05
N LEU A 325 -6.08 -3.85 17.30
CA LEU A 325 -4.75 -3.55 17.80
C LEU A 325 -4.47 -2.06 17.54
N PRO A 326 -4.25 -1.23 18.57
CA PRO A 326 -3.72 0.09 18.36
C PRO A 326 -2.32 -0.02 17.73
N VAL A 327 -2.06 0.84 16.74
CA VAL A 327 -0.83 0.79 15.95
C VAL A 327 0.16 1.83 16.47
N VAL A 328 1.41 1.43 16.69
CA VAL A 328 2.54 2.35 16.90
C VAL A 328 3.35 2.40 15.60
N CYS A 329 3.40 3.57 14.97
CA CYS A 329 4.09 3.75 13.68
C CYS A 329 4.76 5.11 13.56
N LEU A 330 5.48 5.33 12.46
CA LEU A 330 6.04 6.64 12.13
C LEU A 330 4.95 7.55 11.51
N GLU A 331 5.10 8.85 11.71
CA GLU A 331 4.26 9.88 11.08
C GLU A 331 4.73 10.17 9.64
N GLY A 332 3.83 10.70 8.81
CA GLY A 332 4.20 11.30 7.51
C GLY A 332 4.08 10.38 6.29
N ASP A 333 3.54 9.17 6.42
CA ASP A 333 3.15 8.33 5.29
C ASP A 333 1.68 7.91 5.34
N ALA A 334 1.24 7.09 4.37
CA ALA A 334 -0.15 6.62 4.36
C ALA A 334 -0.49 5.70 5.55
N THR A 335 0.49 5.04 6.17
CA THR A 335 0.30 4.30 7.42
C THR A 335 0.07 5.29 8.57
N GLY A 336 0.93 6.29 8.73
CA GLY A 336 0.77 7.37 9.70
C GLY A 336 -0.61 8.02 9.59
N ARG A 337 -1.00 8.48 8.39
CA ARG A 337 -2.32 9.11 8.14
C ARG A 337 -3.50 8.20 8.44
N ALA A 338 -3.35 6.88 8.25
CA ALA A 338 -4.40 5.93 8.61
C ALA A 338 -4.55 5.73 10.12
N VAL A 339 -3.47 5.95 10.87
CA VAL A 339 -3.39 5.72 12.32
C VAL A 339 -3.67 7.00 13.12
N THR A 340 -3.32 8.18 12.60
CA THR A 340 -3.31 9.46 13.31
C THR A 340 -4.60 9.73 14.12
N GLY A 341 -4.42 10.10 15.39
CA GLY A 341 -5.44 10.72 16.25
C GLY A 341 -6.52 9.80 16.81
N GLU A 342 -6.69 8.61 16.24
CA GLU A 342 -7.84 7.75 16.59
C GLU A 342 -7.50 6.25 16.67
N ALA A 343 -6.53 5.73 15.91
CA ALA A 343 -6.29 4.27 15.81
C ALA A 343 -4.96 3.80 16.42
N GLY A 344 -4.21 4.69 17.07
CA GLY A 344 -2.90 4.37 17.64
C GLY A 344 -2.07 5.59 18.00
N ILE A 345 -0.74 5.43 18.02
CA ILE A 345 0.22 6.50 18.30
C ILE A 345 1.19 6.61 17.12
N THR A 346 1.30 7.81 16.55
CA THR A 346 2.30 8.15 15.53
C THR A 346 3.48 8.86 16.16
N VAL A 347 4.69 8.48 15.75
CA VAL A 347 5.95 9.10 16.19
C VAL A 347 6.51 9.97 15.07
N ALA A 348 6.76 11.24 15.37
CA ALA A 348 7.33 12.18 14.41
C ALA A 348 8.69 11.71 13.90
N LEU A 349 8.83 11.60 12.58
CA LEU A 349 10.07 11.18 11.96
C LEU A 349 10.94 12.41 11.66
N ARG A 350 11.96 12.64 12.49
CA ARG A 350 12.89 13.76 12.33
C ARG A 350 14.14 13.34 11.58
N SER A 351 14.69 14.23 10.74
CA SER A 351 15.88 13.96 9.94
C SER A 351 17.18 13.89 10.76
N ASP A 352 17.18 14.47 11.96
CA ASP A 352 18.34 14.62 12.85
C ASP A 352 18.40 13.56 13.96
N ARG A 353 17.31 12.82 14.21
CA ARG A 353 17.17 11.94 15.38
C ARG A 353 16.69 10.54 15.00
N ASP A 354 17.24 9.52 15.67
CA ASP A 354 16.72 8.16 15.58
C ASP A 354 15.40 8.05 16.38
N PRO A 355 14.29 7.58 15.79
CA PRO A 355 12.99 7.52 16.46
C PRO A 355 12.83 6.37 17.45
N THR A 356 13.86 5.54 17.67
CA THR A 356 13.78 4.33 18.51
C THR A 356 13.26 4.62 19.92
N ASP A 357 13.80 5.62 20.62
CA ASP A 357 13.39 5.93 21.99
C ASP A 357 11.97 6.54 22.06
N ASP A 358 11.60 7.30 21.03
CA ASP A 358 10.26 7.89 20.93
C ASP A 358 9.21 6.79 20.65
N LEU A 359 9.55 5.78 19.83
CA LEU A 359 8.74 4.58 19.63
C LEU A 359 8.62 3.75 20.92
N ALA A 360 9.71 3.54 21.65
CA ALA A 360 9.68 2.85 22.94
C ALA A 360 8.80 3.59 23.97
N THR A 361 8.84 4.91 23.95
CA THR A 361 7.98 5.76 24.79
C THR A 361 6.51 5.63 24.40
N ALA A 362 6.19 5.61 23.11
CA ALA A 362 4.83 5.36 22.62
C ALA A 362 4.30 3.98 23.06
N ILE A 363 5.14 2.94 23.03
CA ILE A 363 4.79 1.62 23.56
C ILE A 363 4.49 1.71 25.07
N ALA A 364 5.34 2.37 25.84
CA ALA A 364 5.15 2.54 27.29
C ALA A 364 3.86 3.30 27.64
N MET A 365 3.46 4.29 26.84
CA MET A 365 2.18 4.99 27.01
C MET A 365 0.98 4.05 26.88
N LEU A 366 0.99 3.12 25.90
CA LEU A 366 -0.07 2.13 25.74
C LEU A 366 -0.01 1.01 26.78
N ALA A 367 1.18 0.72 27.29
CA ALA A 367 1.39 -0.25 28.37
C ALA A 367 0.80 0.24 29.70
N GLY A 368 0.99 1.53 30.02
CA GLY A 368 0.60 2.13 31.29
C GLY A 368 -0.85 2.65 31.37
N ASP A 369 -1.55 2.77 30.25
CA ASP A 369 -2.91 3.34 30.18
C ASP A 369 -3.86 2.41 29.41
N GLU A 370 -4.40 1.42 30.14
CA GLU A 370 -5.35 0.43 29.63
C GLU A 370 -6.61 1.07 29.01
N PRO A 371 -7.33 2.01 29.68
CA PRO A 371 -8.49 2.66 29.09
C PRO A 371 -8.19 3.38 27.77
N ARG A 372 -7.06 4.09 27.69
CA ARG A 372 -6.64 4.74 26.44
C ARG A 372 -6.33 3.72 25.36
N ARG A 373 -5.62 2.63 25.68
CA ARG A 373 -5.31 1.57 24.72
C ARG A 373 -6.59 0.94 24.15
N GLN A 374 -7.58 0.66 25.00
CA GLN A 374 -8.88 0.12 24.56
C GLN A 374 -9.68 1.11 23.71
N THR A 375 -9.61 2.41 24.03
CA THR A 375 -10.25 3.47 23.23
C THR A 375 -9.67 3.48 21.82
N LEU A 376 -8.34 3.49 21.70
CA LEU A 376 -7.64 3.44 20.42
C LEU A 376 -7.91 2.13 19.66
N ALA A 377 -7.98 0.99 20.36
CA ALA A 377 -8.32 -0.31 19.78
C ALA A 377 -9.69 -0.30 19.10
N ARG A 378 -10.74 0.20 19.79
CA ARG A 378 -12.10 0.27 19.25
C ARG A 378 -12.19 1.24 18.07
N ALA A 379 -11.51 2.37 18.16
CA ALA A 379 -11.45 3.33 17.06
C ALA A 379 -10.68 2.78 15.85
N ALA A 380 -9.61 1.99 16.06
CA ALA A 380 -8.92 1.28 14.98
C ALA A 380 -9.86 0.31 14.24
N GLN A 381 -10.66 -0.48 14.96
CA GLN A 381 -11.66 -1.37 14.34
C GLN A 381 -12.67 -0.59 13.51
N ARG A 382 -13.22 0.48 14.10
CA ARG A 382 -14.20 1.36 13.44
C ARG A 382 -13.63 1.95 12.15
N ILE A 383 -12.45 2.56 12.23
CA ILE A 383 -11.79 3.17 11.06
C ILE A 383 -11.53 2.15 9.95
N ALA A 384 -11.02 0.96 10.28
CA ALA A 384 -10.80 -0.09 9.29
C ALA A 384 -12.10 -0.52 8.58
N ARG A 385 -13.20 -0.65 9.33
CA ARG A 385 -14.53 -1.06 8.81
C ARG A 385 -15.27 0.03 8.04
N GLU A 386 -15.05 1.29 8.36
CA GLU A 386 -15.78 2.41 7.76
C GLU A 386 -15.02 3.04 6.60
N ARG A 387 -13.70 3.20 6.72
CA ARG A 387 -12.90 4.03 5.80
C ARG A 387 -12.08 3.22 4.81
N TYR A 388 -11.65 2.01 5.18
CA TYR A 388 -10.68 1.23 4.38
C TYR A 388 -11.25 -0.05 3.77
N THR A 389 -12.58 -0.18 3.69
CA THR A 389 -13.19 -1.26 2.89
C THR A 389 -13.08 -0.96 1.40
N TYR A 390 -13.05 -2.00 0.56
CA TYR A 390 -13.06 -1.77 -0.89
C TYR A 390 -14.34 -1.08 -1.36
N ALA A 391 -15.46 -1.23 -0.64
CA ALA A 391 -16.68 -0.47 -0.90
C ALA A 391 -16.47 1.03 -0.64
N SER A 392 -15.90 1.39 0.51
CA SER A 392 -15.60 2.79 0.86
C SER A 392 -14.57 3.41 -0.11
N LEU A 393 -13.52 2.68 -0.46
CA LEU A 393 -12.50 3.15 -1.39
C LEU A 393 -13.06 3.31 -2.83
N ALA A 394 -13.93 2.40 -3.27
CA ALA A 394 -14.62 2.55 -4.55
C ALA A 394 -15.57 3.75 -4.56
N GLY A 395 -16.26 4.01 -3.44
CA GLY A 395 -17.08 5.22 -3.25
C GLY A 395 -16.27 6.51 -3.39
N ALA A 396 -15.09 6.58 -2.76
CA ALA A 396 -14.19 7.74 -2.90
C ALA A 396 -13.66 7.93 -4.34
N ILE A 397 -13.41 6.84 -5.08
CA ILE A 397 -13.08 6.92 -6.52
C ILE A 397 -14.27 7.42 -7.33
N GLU A 398 -15.48 6.95 -7.02
CA GLU A 398 -16.71 7.38 -7.68
C GLU A 398 -17.00 8.88 -7.44
N GLU A 399 -16.76 9.38 -6.23
CA GLU A 399 -16.84 10.81 -5.95
C GLU A 399 -15.87 11.61 -6.84
N ALA A 400 -14.63 11.14 -6.98
CA ALA A 400 -13.66 11.75 -7.88
C ALA A 400 -14.14 11.70 -9.35
N TYR A 401 -14.75 10.60 -9.77
CA TYR A 401 -15.34 10.48 -11.10
C TYR A 401 -16.44 11.53 -11.35
N PHE A 402 -17.36 11.71 -10.40
CA PHE A 402 -18.45 12.68 -10.55
C PHE A 402 -17.95 14.12 -10.55
N GLN A 403 -16.98 14.44 -9.70
CA GLN A 403 -16.40 15.79 -9.64
C GLN A 403 -15.72 16.16 -10.95
N ILE A 404 -14.83 15.30 -11.46
CA ILE A 404 -14.13 15.52 -12.74
C ILE A 404 -15.11 15.67 -13.91
N ARG A 405 -16.23 14.94 -13.88
CA ARG A 405 -17.26 15.05 -14.92
C ARG A 405 -18.04 16.37 -14.84
N SER A 406 -18.26 16.89 -13.63
CA SER A 406 -19.01 18.12 -13.40
C SER A 406 -18.23 19.40 -13.66
N GLU A 407 -16.89 19.34 -13.58
CA GLU A 407 -16.01 20.46 -13.91
C GLU A 407 -16.15 20.82 -15.40
N LYS A 408 -16.28 22.12 -15.72
CA LYS A 408 -16.34 22.59 -17.12
C LYS A 408 -14.99 22.31 -17.83
N PRO A 409 -14.98 22.07 -19.15
CA PRO A 409 -13.77 21.78 -19.92
C PRO A 409 -12.66 22.80 -19.76
#